data_AF-A0A355W843-F1
#
_entry.id   AF-A0A355W843-F1
#
_cell.length_a   1.000
_cell.length_b   1.000
_cell.length_c   1.000
_cell.angle_alpha   90.00
_cell.angle_beta   90.00
_cell.angle_gamma   90.00
#
_symmetry.space_group_name_H-M   'P 1'
#
loop_
_entity.id
_entity.type
_entity.pdbx_description
1 polymer ?
#
loop_
_entity_poly.entity_id
_entity_poly.type
_entity_poly.pdbx_seq_one_letter_code
_entity_poly.pdbx_strand_id
1 'polypeptide(L)' 'MGLEDALMDSVETKLFTLKDARDTAEKNAVHKALALTGNNITQAARLLEISRPTLHDLLKKHGINITK' A
#
# COMPACT_ATOMS: atom_id res chain seq x y z
N MET A 1 -38.54 -29.52 6.47
CA MET A 1 -37.21 -29.35 7.12
C MET A 1 -36.42 -28.48 6.14
N GLY A 2 -36.60 -27.17 6.21
CA GLY A 2 -36.09 -26.21 5.21
C GLY A 2 -35.19 -25.20 5.89
N LEU A 3 -33.97 -25.62 6.20
CA LEU A 3 -32.98 -24.86 6.97
C LEU A 3 -31.67 -24.74 6.19
N GLU A 4 -31.73 -24.42 4.90
CA GLU A 4 -30.53 -24.41 4.04
C GLU A 4 -30.14 -23.02 3.52
N ASP A 5 -31.01 -22.00 3.64
CA ASP A 5 -30.81 -20.70 2.98
C ASP A 5 -30.21 -19.59 3.87
N ALA A 6 -29.56 -19.96 4.98
CA ALA A 6 -29.03 -18.98 5.92
C ALA A 6 -27.50 -18.87 5.83
N LEU A 7 -27.06 -17.80 5.15
CA LEU A 7 -25.82 -17.05 5.39
C LEU A 7 -24.53 -17.60 4.75
N MET A 8 -24.46 -17.56 3.42
CA MET A 8 -23.16 -17.51 2.74
C MET A 8 -23.10 -16.30 1.80
N ASP A 9 -23.28 -15.10 2.37
CA ASP A 9 -23.10 -13.82 1.68
C ASP A 9 -22.17 -12.90 2.49
N SER A 10 -20.88 -13.27 2.56
CA SER A 10 -19.77 -12.44 3.08
C SER A 10 -18.56 -13.36 3.20
N VAL A 11 -17.64 -13.44 2.23
CA VAL A 11 -16.89 -12.36 1.62
C VAL A 11 -16.54 -12.89 0.24
N GLU A 12 -17.04 -12.28 -0.83
CA GLU A 12 -16.41 -12.48 -2.13
C GLU A 12 -15.04 -11.81 -2.04
N THR A 13 -14.05 -12.50 -1.47
CA THR A 13 -12.64 -12.13 -1.54
C THR A 13 -12.29 -12.21 -3.01
N LYS A 14 -12.57 -11.12 -3.73
CA LYS A 14 -12.06 -10.90 -5.07
C LYS A 14 -10.57 -11.15 -4.98
N LEU A 15 -10.14 -12.28 -5.57
CA LEU A 15 -8.75 -12.69 -5.49
C LEU A 15 -7.93 -11.62 -6.20
N PHE A 16 -7.21 -10.83 -5.42
CA PHE A 16 -6.27 -9.87 -5.95
C PHE A 16 -5.17 -10.63 -6.67
N THR A 17 -4.76 -10.12 -7.83
CA THR A 17 -3.59 -10.70 -8.49
C THR A 17 -2.36 -10.46 -7.62
N LEU A 18 -1.32 -11.29 -7.77
CA LEU A 18 -0.04 -11.05 -7.10
C LEU A 18 0.53 -9.66 -7.42
N LYS A 19 0.18 -9.10 -8.59
CA LYS A 19 0.54 -7.74 -8.97
C LYS A 19 -0.13 -6.71 -8.06
N ASP A 20 -1.44 -6.82 -7.83
CA ASP A 20 -2.21 -5.90 -6.98
C ASP A 20 -1.76 -5.98 -5.51
N ALA A 21 -1.46 -7.20 -5.03
CA ALA A 21 -0.97 -7.42 -3.68
C ALA A 21 0.41 -6.76 -3.46
N ARG A 22 1.33 -6.90 -4.43
CA ARG A 22 2.64 -6.23 -4.38
C ARG A 22 2.50 -4.72 -4.44
N ASP A 23 1.63 -4.21 -5.30
CA ASP A 23 1.41 -2.77 -5.45
C ASP A 23 0.85 -2.15 -4.16
N THR A 24 -0.11 -2.82 -3.54
CA THR A 24 -0.68 -2.42 -2.25
C THR A 24 0.36 -2.47 -1.13
N ALA A 25 1.17 -3.53 -1.07
CA ALA A 25 2.24 -3.65 -0.08
C ALA A 25 3.31 -2.55 -0.23
N GLU A 26 3.72 -2.25 -1.46
CA GLU A 26 4.66 -1.18 -1.80
C GLU A 26 4.10 0.18 -1.40
N LYS A 27 2.86 0.49 -1.76
CA LYS A 27 2.17 1.73 -1.37
C LYS A 27 2.12 1.89 0.15
N ASN A 28 1.75 0.82 0.87
CA ASN A 28 1.67 0.83 2.32
C ASN A 28 3.04 1.04 2.99
N ALA A 29 4.10 0.44 2.45
CA ALA A 29 5.46 0.64 2.96
C ALA A 29 5.89 2.10 2.82
N VAL A 30 5.64 2.72 1.66
CA VAL A 30 5.94 4.14 1.41
C VAL A 30 5.19 5.05 2.37
N HIS A 31 3.88 4.84 2.56
CA HIS A 31 3.11 5.63 3.52
C HIS A 31 3.62 5.53 4.96
N LYS A 32 3.94 4.32 5.41
CA LYS A 32 4.49 4.10 6.77
C LYS A 32 5.82 4.81 6.95
N ALA A 33 6.73 4.69 5.98
CA ALA A 33 8.03 5.34 6.03
C ALA A 33 7.90 6.87 6.12
N LEU A 34 7.02 7.47 5.30
CA LEU A 34 6.77 8.92 5.35
C LEU A 34 6.15 9.36 6.68
N ALA A 35 5.21 8.60 7.22
CA ALA A 35 4.59 8.92 8.51
C ALA A 35 5.61 8.88 9.65
N LEU A 36 6.49 7.88 9.67
CA LEU A 36 7.54 7.74 10.68
C LEU A 36 8.61 8.83 10.60
N THR A 37 8.86 9.37 9.41
CA THR A 37 9.91 10.39 9.19
C THR A 37 9.37 11.80 9.09
N GLY A 38 8.06 12.01 9.31
CA GLY A 38 7.42 13.32 9.20
C GLY A 38 7.54 13.92 7.81
N ASN A 39 7.25 13.12 6.78
CA ASN A 39 7.36 13.50 5.37
C ASN A 39 8.78 13.83 4.89
N ASN A 40 9.82 13.43 5.62
CA ASN A 40 11.21 13.58 5.18
C ASN A 40 11.59 12.50 4.17
N ILE A 41 11.65 12.89 2.89
CA ILE A 41 11.98 12.01 1.75
C ILE A 41 13.31 11.27 1.94
N THR A 42 14.35 11.97 2.39
CA THR A 42 15.70 11.39 2.52
C THR A 42 15.71 10.31 3.60
N GLN A 43 15.06 10.58 4.73
CA GLN A 43 14.97 9.60 5.81
C GLN A 43 14.05 8.44 5.43
N ALA A 44 12.93 8.69 4.75
CA ALA A 44 12.02 7.63 4.30
C ALA A 44 12.69 6.69 3.29
N ALA A 45 13.43 7.25 2.33
CA ALA A 45 14.19 6.45 1.36
C ALA A 45 15.24 5.57 2.05
N ARG A 46 15.91 6.11 3.07
CA ARG A 46 16.87 5.35 3.88
C ARG A 46 16.20 4.23 4.68
N LEU A 47 15.03 4.48 5.27
CA LEU A 47 14.27 3.48 6.03
C LEU A 47 13.78 2.33 5.14
N LEU A 48 13.44 2.65 3.90
CA LEU A 48 13.02 1.67 2.89
C LEU A 48 14.21 1.03 2.14
N GLU A 49 15.45 1.38 2.48
CA GLU A 49 16.68 0.90 1.84
C GLU A 49 16.72 1.11 0.31
N ILE A 50 16.19 2.25 -0.14
CA ILE A 50 16.16 2.63 -1.56
C ILE A 50 16.81 4.01 -1.78
N SER A 51 17.05 4.33 -3.05
CA SER A 51 17.53 5.65 -3.44
C SER A 51 16.40 6.70 -3.37
N ARG A 52 16.77 7.97 -3.17
CA ARG A 52 15.83 9.10 -3.26
C ARG A 52 15.07 9.17 -4.60
N PRO A 53 15.70 9.04 -5.79
CA PRO A 53 14.95 9.04 -7.04
C PRO A 53 13.95 7.88 -7.12
N THR A 54 14.32 6.69 -6.61
CA THR A 54 13.37 5.56 -6.52
C THR A 54 12.15 5.91 -5.67
N LEU A 55 12.35 6.56 -4.52
CA LEU A 55 11.21 7.00 -3.69
C LEU A 55 10.35 8.01 -4.44
N HIS A 56 10.92 8.96 -5.17
CA HIS A 56 10.14 9.89 -6.00
C HIS A 56 9.30 9.18 -7.07
N ASP A 57 9.88 8.19 -7.75
CA ASP A 57 9.17 7.39 -8.75
C ASP A 57 8.00 6.63 -8.11
N LEU A 58 8.20 6.04 -6.92
CA LEU A 58 7.16 5.37 -6.15
C LEU A 58 6.03 6.32 -5.77
N LEU A 59 6.34 7.53 -5.31
CA LEU A 59 5.32 8.54 -4.98
C LEU A 59 4.50 8.91 -6.19
N LYS A 60 5.14 9.13 -7.35
CA LYS A 60 4.47 9.43 -8.61
C LYS A 60 3.61 8.26 -9.08
N LYS A 61 4.14 7.03 -9.02
CA LYS A 61 3.44 5.80 -9.39
C LYS A 61 2.16 5.60 -8.58
N HIS A 62 2.24 5.84 -7.26
CA HIS A 62 1.14 5.61 -6.32
C HIS A 62 0.23 6.82 -6.11
N GLY A 63 0.54 7.95 -6.74
CA GLY A 63 -0.20 9.21 -6.60
C GLY A 63 -0.11 9.81 -5.19
N ILE A 64 0.99 9.56 -4.47
CA ILE A 64 1.19 10.02 -3.10
C ILE A 64 1.72 11.46 -3.14
N ASN A 65 0.86 12.42 -2.78
CA ASN A 65 1.27 13.81 -2.65
C ASN A 65 1.76 14.11 -1.24
N ILE A 66 2.97 14.63 -1.13
CA ILE A 66 3.58 14.99 0.15
C ILE A 66 3.47 16.51 0.29
N THR A 67 2.35 16.97 0.85
CA THR A 67 2.17 18.38 1.17
C THR A 67 2.80 18.65 2.54
N LYS A 68 3.63 19.69 2.62
CA LYS A 68 4.28 20.14 3.86
C LYS A 68 3.29 20.81 4.80
#